data_AF-A0A978T947-F1
#
_entry.id   AF-A0A978T947-F1
#
_cell.length_a   1.000
_cell.length_b   1.000
_cell.length_c   1.000
_cell.angle_alpha   90.00
_cell.angle_beta   90.00
_cell.angle_gamma   90.00
#
_symmetry.space_group_name_H-M   'P 1'
#
loop_
_entity.id
_entity.type
_entity.pdbx_description
1 polymer ?
#
loop_
_entity_poly.entity_id
_entity_poly.type
_entity_poly.pdbx_seq_one_letter_code
_entity_poly.pdbx_strand_id
1 'polypeptide(L)'
;PANPHEILEVFFEYHLSRGEGIHDAALKSLQEVQSFLVNEVQSVYQSQGIDISDKHTEVIVRQMSSKCRIDDGGDTTMLPGELVEIYQVEQVNEAMSITGGAPAQYTPVLLGITKASLNTDSFISAASFQETTRVLTEAAIEGKSDWLRGLKENVIIGRLIPAGTGYNAYEEAPAPEVEAGYESAILDDDLILQDVVLDDFTARNYDIETNLGLLADDEMIGGQSMENGGLRRSLGNGEEDGEVAFGEDLSMLDIDDDLLIDDQTEAP
;
A
#
# COMPACT_ATOMS: atom_id res chain seq x y z
N PRO A 1 -13.79 28.36 -16.73
CA PRO A 1 -13.55 27.62 -15.47
C PRO A 1 -12.27 28.12 -14.81
N ALA A 2 -12.28 28.33 -13.50
CA ALA A 2 -11.09 28.70 -12.75
C ALA A 2 -10.11 27.51 -12.72
N ASN A 3 -8.82 27.77 -12.93
CA ASN A 3 -7.79 26.74 -12.96
C ASN A 3 -7.50 26.25 -11.53
N PRO A 4 -7.64 24.95 -11.21
CA PRO A 4 -7.42 24.44 -9.86
C PRO A 4 -6.02 24.74 -9.29
N HIS A 5 -5.00 24.84 -10.16
CA HIS A 5 -3.64 25.18 -9.75
C HIS A 5 -3.55 26.65 -9.27
N GLU A 6 -4.19 27.57 -9.99
CA GLU A 6 -4.23 28.99 -9.61
C GLU A 6 -5.01 29.20 -8.31
N ILE A 7 -6.10 28.44 -8.12
CA ILE A 7 -6.88 28.46 -6.88
C ILE A 7 -6.00 28.05 -5.68
N LEU A 8 -5.21 26.98 -5.84
CA LEU A 8 -4.30 26.52 -4.80
C LEU A 8 -3.27 27.59 -4.43
N GLU A 9 -2.64 28.18 -5.44
CA GLU A 9 -1.62 29.22 -5.25
C GLU A 9 -2.19 30.44 -4.51
N VAL A 10 -3.38 30.92 -4.92
CA VAL A 10 -4.06 32.03 -4.26
C VAL A 10 -4.39 31.73 -2.80
N PHE A 11 -4.91 30.54 -2.49
CA PHE A 11 -5.21 30.18 -1.10
C PHE A 11 -3.93 30.02 -0.28
N PHE A 12 -2.88 29.43 -0.84
CA PHE A 12 -1.62 29.26 -0.15
C PHE A 12 -0.98 30.61 0.19
N GLU A 13 -0.90 31.53 -0.78
CA GLU A 13 -0.42 32.90 -0.55
C GLU A 13 -1.29 33.66 0.46
N TYR A 14 -2.61 33.47 0.41
CA TYR A 14 -3.53 34.07 1.36
C TYR A 14 -3.23 33.63 2.80
N HIS A 15 -3.00 32.34 3.05
CA HIS A 15 -2.66 31.82 4.38
C HIS A 15 -1.27 32.25 4.85
N LEU A 16 -0.28 32.27 3.95
CA LEU A 16 1.05 32.81 4.22
C LEU A 16 1.00 34.30 4.61
N SER A 17 0.20 35.10 3.90
CA SER A 17 0.05 36.54 4.18
C SER A 17 -0.59 36.82 5.56
N ARG A 18 -1.36 35.86 6.09
CA ARG A 18 -1.94 35.91 7.44
C ARG A 18 -0.95 35.55 8.55
N GLY A 19 0.27 35.14 8.19
CA GLY A 19 1.32 34.77 9.13
C GLY A 19 1.18 33.36 9.69
N GLU A 20 0.46 32.48 8.99
CA GLU A 20 0.41 31.05 9.32
C GLU A 20 1.73 30.37 8.94
N GLY A 21 2.11 29.30 9.64
CA GLY A 21 3.29 28.51 9.26
C GLY A 21 3.11 27.85 7.89
N ILE A 22 4.21 27.56 7.20
CA ILE A 22 4.21 26.97 5.84
C ILE A 22 3.37 25.69 5.81
N HIS A 23 3.55 24.81 6.80
CA HIS A 23 2.80 23.56 6.92
C HIS A 23 1.28 23.81 7.08
N ASP A 24 0.89 24.68 8.02
CA ASP A 24 -0.52 24.97 8.28
C ASP A 24 -1.20 25.66 7.09
N ALA A 25 -0.48 26.56 6.40
CA ALA A 25 -0.94 27.20 5.19
C ALA A 25 -1.13 26.19 4.06
N ALA A 26 -0.19 25.25 3.89
CA ALA A 26 -0.29 24.18 2.90
C ALA A 26 -1.49 23.27 3.18
N LEU A 27 -1.70 22.86 4.43
CA LEU A 27 -2.80 21.97 4.79
C LEU A 27 -4.17 22.63 4.56
N LYS A 28 -4.37 23.88 4.99
CA LYS A 28 -5.65 24.59 4.79
C LYS A 28 -5.92 24.90 3.33
N SER A 29 -4.92 25.38 2.59
CA SER A 29 -5.07 25.66 1.16
C SER A 29 -5.44 24.39 0.37
N LEU A 30 -4.80 23.26 0.68
CA LEU A 30 -5.17 21.97 0.10
C LEU A 30 -6.60 21.56 0.47
N GLN A 31 -7.02 21.68 1.73
CA GLN A 31 -8.39 21.34 2.14
C GLN A 31 -9.45 22.15 1.38
N GLU A 32 -9.20 23.45 1.17
CA GLU A 32 -10.11 24.31 0.40
C GLU A 32 -10.19 23.88 -1.07
N VAL A 33 -9.05 23.58 -1.70
CA VAL A 33 -9.00 23.07 -3.07
C VAL A 33 -9.63 21.69 -3.20
N GLN A 34 -9.40 20.79 -2.25
CA GLN A 34 -10.02 19.46 -2.23
C GLN A 34 -11.54 19.58 -2.17
N SER A 35 -12.06 20.43 -1.30
CA SER A 35 -13.50 20.70 -1.18
C SER A 35 -14.08 21.27 -2.48
N PHE A 36 -13.35 22.20 -3.11
CA PHE A 36 -13.73 22.74 -4.42
C PHE A 36 -13.83 21.63 -5.48
N LEU A 37 -12.81 20.78 -5.59
CA LEU A 37 -12.77 19.69 -6.58
C LEU A 37 -13.90 18.66 -6.36
N VAL A 38 -14.14 18.26 -5.11
CA VAL A 38 -15.21 17.31 -4.78
C VAL A 38 -16.57 17.89 -5.20
N ASN A 39 -16.85 19.15 -4.87
CA ASN A 39 -18.10 19.80 -5.23
C ASN A 39 -18.31 19.93 -6.75
N GLU A 40 -17.27 20.30 -7.50
CA GLU A 40 -17.35 20.44 -8.96
C GLU A 40 -17.62 19.09 -9.64
N VAL A 41 -16.89 18.04 -9.24
CA VAL A 41 -17.09 16.69 -9.76
C VAL A 41 -18.49 16.18 -9.42
N GLN A 42 -18.91 16.37 -8.16
CA GLN A 42 -20.22 15.93 -7.69
C GLN A 42 -21.37 16.64 -8.42
N SER A 43 -21.25 17.94 -8.67
CA SER A 43 -22.24 18.71 -9.43
C SER A 43 -22.45 18.15 -10.84
N VAL A 44 -21.39 17.67 -11.50
CA VAL A 44 -21.50 17.05 -12.83
C VAL A 44 -22.24 15.72 -12.76
N TYR A 45 -21.93 14.85 -11.79
CA TYR A 45 -22.65 13.57 -11.62
C TYR A 45 -24.11 13.76 -11.24
N GLN A 46 -24.39 14.68 -10.33
CA GLN A 46 -25.75 15.04 -9.94
C GLN A 46 -26.56 15.60 -11.11
N SER A 47 -25.94 16.40 -11.99
CA SER A 47 -26.60 16.92 -13.20
C SER A 47 -27.02 15.83 -14.18
N GLN A 48 -26.33 14.69 -14.17
CA GLN A 48 -26.65 13.50 -14.95
C GLN A 48 -27.58 12.53 -14.21
N GLY A 49 -27.99 12.86 -12.98
CA GLY A 49 -28.86 12.03 -12.15
C GLY A 49 -28.16 10.80 -11.55
N ILE A 50 -26.83 10.79 -11.50
CA ILE A 50 -26.03 9.71 -10.93
C ILE A 50 -25.67 10.08 -9.49
N ASP A 51 -26.04 9.22 -8.55
CA ASP A 51 -25.69 9.38 -7.13
C ASP A 51 -24.40 8.61 -6.82
N ILE A 52 -23.36 9.32 -6.38
CA ILE A 52 -22.06 8.79 -5.99
C ILE A 52 -21.71 9.34 -4.61
N SER A 53 -21.22 8.49 -3.72
CA SER A 53 -20.75 8.94 -2.41
C SER A 53 -19.48 9.76 -2.53
N ASP A 54 -19.45 10.92 -1.88
CA ASP A 54 -18.31 11.84 -1.83
C ASP A 54 -17.00 11.14 -1.42
N LYS A 55 -17.07 10.11 -0.56
CA LYS A 55 -15.93 9.30 -0.10
C LYS A 55 -15.08 8.76 -1.25
N HIS A 56 -15.70 8.38 -2.38
CA HIS A 56 -14.95 7.86 -3.53
C HIS A 56 -14.14 8.96 -4.21
N THR A 57 -14.74 10.14 -4.39
CA THR A 57 -14.08 11.30 -4.99
C THR A 57 -12.99 11.84 -4.07
N GLU A 58 -13.24 11.91 -2.75
CA GLU A 58 -12.28 12.35 -1.75
C GLU A 58 -11.00 11.49 -1.76
N VAL A 59 -11.13 10.17 -1.86
CA VAL A 59 -9.97 9.27 -1.92
C VAL A 59 -9.12 9.54 -3.17
N ILE A 60 -9.74 9.83 -4.31
CA ILE A 60 -9.03 10.17 -5.55
C ILE A 60 -8.35 11.53 -5.42
N VAL A 61 -9.08 12.54 -4.96
CA VAL A 61 -8.58 13.91 -4.80
C VAL A 61 -7.43 13.97 -3.78
N ARG A 62 -7.47 13.14 -2.73
CA ARG A 62 -6.35 12.98 -1.78
C ARG A 62 -5.06 12.51 -2.47
N GLN A 63 -5.14 11.61 -3.45
CA GLN A 63 -3.97 11.14 -4.19
C GLN A 63 -3.40 12.23 -5.11
N MET A 64 -4.25 13.14 -5.61
CA MET A 64 -3.81 14.27 -6.43
C MET A 64 -3.09 15.36 -5.63
N SER A 65 -3.32 15.44 -4.32
CA SER A 65 -2.89 16.55 -3.46
C SER A 65 -1.86 16.16 -2.38
N SER A 66 -1.17 15.02 -2.54
CA SER A 66 -0.26 14.49 -1.50
C SER A 66 1.17 15.04 -1.58
N LYS A 67 1.54 15.65 -2.70
CA LYS A 67 2.92 16.09 -3.01
C LYS A 67 3.07 17.61 -2.91
N CYS A 68 4.29 18.04 -2.63
CA CYS A 68 4.72 19.43 -2.69
C CYS A 68 6.00 19.54 -3.51
N ARG A 69 6.27 20.74 -4.01
CA ARG A 69 7.51 21.06 -4.69
C ARG A 69 8.42 21.81 -3.73
N ILE A 70 9.66 21.38 -3.64
CA ILE A 70 10.68 22.07 -2.84
C ILE A 70 11.10 23.35 -3.56
N ASP A 71 11.03 24.49 -2.88
CA ASP A 71 11.50 25.78 -3.42
C ASP A 71 12.94 26.05 -2.96
N ASP A 72 13.23 25.79 -1.68
CA ASP A 72 14.57 25.87 -1.10
C ASP A 72 14.80 24.67 -0.16
N GLY A 73 15.88 23.92 -0.39
CA GLY A 73 16.23 22.74 0.40
C GLY A 73 16.81 23.07 1.79
N GLY A 74 17.23 24.31 2.04
CA GLY A 74 17.89 24.67 3.30
C GLY A 74 19.12 23.80 3.59
N ASP A 75 19.21 23.27 4.81
CA ASP A 75 20.27 22.33 5.23
C ASP A 75 19.83 20.86 5.09
N THR A 76 18.70 20.59 4.43
CA THR A 76 18.21 19.22 4.20
C THR A 76 18.90 18.57 2.99
N THR A 77 18.61 17.29 2.76
CA THR A 77 19.08 16.55 1.58
C THR A 77 18.22 16.78 0.33
N MET A 78 17.17 17.58 0.42
CA MET A 78 16.19 17.76 -0.66
C MET A 78 16.68 18.76 -1.70
N LEU A 79 16.35 18.51 -2.96
CA LEU A 79 16.77 19.37 -4.07
C LEU A 79 15.66 20.36 -4.47
N PRO A 80 16.00 21.62 -4.81
CA PRO A 80 15.03 22.55 -5.37
C PRO A 80 14.36 21.98 -6.63
N GLY A 81 13.04 22.06 -6.70
CA GLY A 81 12.21 21.53 -7.79
C GLY A 81 11.79 20.06 -7.62
N GLU A 82 12.31 19.35 -6.63
CA GLU A 82 11.93 17.97 -6.33
C GLU A 82 10.47 17.89 -5.85
N LEU A 83 9.76 16.83 -6.25
CA LEU A 83 8.39 16.54 -5.80
C LEU A 83 8.43 15.49 -4.68
N VAL A 84 8.10 15.92 -3.46
CA VAL A 84 8.18 15.10 -2.26
C VAL A 84 6.82 15.08 -1.56
N GLU A 85 6.51 14.01 -0.81
CA GLU A 85 5.30 13.98 0.00
C GLU A 85 5.36 15.00 1.12
N ILE A 86 4.26 15.73 1.32
CA ILE A 86 4.18 16.78 2.35
C ILE A 86 4.54 16.22 3.73
N TYR A 87 4.06 15.01 4.04
CA TYR A 87 4.35 14.33 5.29
C TYR A 87 5.84 13.97 5.45
N GLN A 88 6.53 13.65 4.37
CA GLN A 88 7.96 13.34 4.41
C GLN A 88 8.80 14.61 4.61
N VAL A 89 8.43 15.71 3.93
CA VAL A 89 9.08 17.00 4.13
C VAL A 89 8.93 17.48 5.57
N GLU A 90 7.73 17.33 6.14
CA GLU A 90 7.48 17.77 7.51
C GLU A 90 8.31 16.97 8.53
N GLN A 91 8.42 15.65 8.40
CA GLN A 91 9.28 14.83 9.26
C GLN A 91 10.76 15.26 9.20
N VAL A 92 11.25 15.57 8.00
CA VAL A 92 12.64 16.03 7.81
C VAL A 92 12.82 17.42 8.43
N ASN A 93 11.85 18.32 8.25
CA ASN A 93 11.89 19.66 8.82
C ASN A 93 11.82 19.64 10.36
N GLU A 94 11.00 18.78 10.94
CA GLU A 94 10.95 18.57 12.38
C GLU A 94 12.31 18.10 12.92
N ALA A 95 12.93 17.12 12.25
CA ALA A 95 14.27 16.63 12.62
C ALA A 95 15.33 17.74 12.51
N MET A 96 15.28 18.58 11.46
CA MET A 96 16.21 19.71 11.31
C MET A 96 16.00 20.80 12.36
N SER A 97 14.74 21.06 12.74
CA SER A 97 14.44 22.01 13.81
C SER A 97 15.03 21.58 15.16
N ILE A 98 15.15 20.27 15.41
CA ILE A 98 15.77 19.73 16.62
C ILE A 98 17.29 19.87 16.58
N THR A 99 17.92 19.61 15.43
CA THR A 99 19.38 19.72 15.26
C THR A 99 19.86 21.17 15.07
N GLY A 100 18.93 22.11 14.86
CA GLY A 100 19.22 23.54 14.68
C GLY A 100 19.60 23.94 13.25
N GLY A 101 19.33 23.06 12.27
CA GLY A 101 19.51 23.35 10.85
C GLY A 101 18.37 24.17 10.25
N ALA A 102 18.60 24.77 9.08
CA ALA A 102 17.56 25.47 8.33
C ALA A 102 16.56 24.47 7.70
N PRO A 103 15.24 24.59 7.97
CA PRO A 103 14.23 23.72 7.37
C PRO A 103 14.07 24.01 5.86
N ALA A 104 13.61 23.01 5.12
CA ALA A 104 13.26 23.16 3.71
C ALA A 104 11.95 23.94 3.54
N GLN A 105 11.93 24.84 2.56
CA GLN A 105 10.73 25.56 2.13
C GLN A 105 10.13 24.87 0.92
N TYR A 106 8.80 24.78 0.90
CA TYR A 106 8.06 24.08 -0.14
C TYR A 106 6.73 24.76 -0.42
N THR A 107 6.22 24.53 -1.62
CA THR A 107 4.89 24.96 -2.07
C THR A 107 4.04 23.72 -2.39
N PRO A 108 2.80 23.60 -1.87
CA PRO A 108 1.93 22.48 -2.20
C PRO A 108 1.60 22.49 -3.70
N VAL A 109 1.54 21.32 -4.32
CA VAL A 109 1.24 21.19 -5.75
C VAL A 109 0.13 20.18 -5.96
N LEU A 110 -0.89 20.57 -6.71
CA LEU A 110 -1.90 19.65 -7.21
C LEU A 110 -1.36 18.91 -8.45
N LEU A 111 -1.44 17.58 -8.48
CA LEU A 111 -1.05 16.77 -9.61
C LEU A 111 -2.30 16.18 -10.29
N GLY A 112 -2.29 16.11 -11.62
CA GLY A 112 -3.30 15.34 -12.35
C GLY A 112 -3.15 13.84 -12.06
N ILE A 113 -4.23 13.06 -12.21
CA ILE A 113 -4.27 11.63 -11.88
C ILE A 113 -3.11 10.86 -12.53
N THR A 114 -2.91 11.03 -13.84
CA THR A 114 -1.81 10.39 -14.58
C THR A 114 -0.44 10.75 -14.02
N LYS A 115 -0.22 12.04 -13.69
CA LYS A 115 1.07 12.51 -13.16
C LYS A 115 1.28 12.01 -11.72
N ALA A 116 0.24 11.99 -10.89
CA ALA A 116 0.28 11.43 -9.55
C ALA A 116 0.62 9.93 -9.59
N SER A 117 0.01 9.17 -10.51
CA SER A 117 0.28 7.73 -10.69
C SER A 117 1.69 7.42 -11.21
N LEU A 118 2.32 8.34 -11.94
CA LEU A 118 3.72 8.21 -12.37
C LEU A 118 4.72 8.63 -11.28
N ASN A 119 4.31 9.48 -10.33
CA ASN A 119 5.14 9.99 -9.23
C ASN A 119 4.90 9.21 -7.93
N THR A 120 4.73 7.89 -8.03
CA THR A 120 4.65 7.00 -6.87
C THR A 120 6.04 6.57 -6.42
N ASP A 121 6.16 6.11 -5.18
CA ASP A 121 7.46 5.72 -4.63
C ASP A 121 7.98 4.42 -5.28
N SER A 122 7.08 3.52 -5.66
CA SER A 122 7.41 2.30 -6.37
C SER A 122 7.61 2.52 -7.86
N PHE A 123 8.83 2.29 -8.32
CA PHE A 123 9.13 2.32 -9.76
C PHE A 123 8.53 1.13 -10.49
N ILE A 124 8.31 -0.02 -9.84
CA ILE A 124 7.65 -1.21 -10.44
C ILE A 124 6.17 -0.88 -10.72
N SER A 125 5.49 -0.27 -9.77
CA SER A 125 4.11 0.18 -9.92
C SER A 125 3.97 1.30 -10.96
N ALA A 126 4.88 2.27 -10.97
CA ALA A 126 4.89 3.35 -11.95
C ALA A 126 5.19 2.85 -13.37
N ALA A 127 6.21 2.00 -13.56
CA ALA A 127 6.62 1.49 -14.87
C ALA A 127 5.57 0.58 -15.51
N SER A 128 4.73 -0.06 -14.71
CA SER A 128 3.61 -0.88 -15.17
C SER A 128 2.34 -0.08 -15.48
N PHE A 129 2.31 1.23 -15.23
CA PHE A 129 1.21 2.09 -15.65
C PHE A 129 1.47 2.63 -17.07
N GLN A 130 2.50 3.46 -17.24
CA GLN A 130 2.91 4.06 -18.51
C GLN A 130 4.43 4.38 -18.48
N GLU A 131 4.98 4.80 -19.63
CA GLU A 131 6.36 5.32 -19.75
C GLU A 131 7.46 4.37 -19.23
N THR A 132 7.27 3.06 -19.37
CA THR A 132 8.11 1.99 -18.80
C THR A 132 9.60 2.21 -19.00
N THR A 133 10.04 2.57 -20.22
CA THR A 133 11.47 2.80 -20.52
C THR A 133 12.05 3.97 -19.73
N ARG A 134 11.32 5.09 -19.61
CA ARG A 134 11.79 6.27 -18.87
C ARG A 134 11.92 5.95 -17.38
N VAL A 135 10.86 5.39 -16.80
CA VAL A 135 10.79 5.07 -15.36
C VAL A 135 11.87 4.08 -14.94
N LEU A 136 12.09 3.01 -15.72
CA LEU A 136 13.13 2.02 -15.40
C LEU A 136 14.54 2.59 -15.56
N THR A 137 14.75 3.49 -16.52
CA THR A 137 16.06 4.12 -16.74
C THR A 137 16.39 5.08 -15.59
N GLU A 138 15.46 5.93 -15.17
CA GLU A 138 15.63 6.80 -14.00
C GLU A 138 15.92 5.98 -12.74
N ALA A 139 15.13 4.94 -12.46
CA ALA A 139 15.34 4.07 -11.32
C ALA A 139 16.71 3.36 -11.33
N ALA A 140 17.19 2.94 -12.51
CA ALA A 140 18.50 2.32 -12.66
C ALA A 140 19.67 3.30 -12.47
N ILE A 141 19.50 4.55 -12.92
CA ILE A 141 20.51 5.61 -12.73
C ILE A 141 20.61 6.00 -11.25
N GLU A 142 19.46 6.13 -10.57
CA GLU A 142 19.38 6.46 -9.15
C GLU A 142 19.75 5.28 -8.23
N GLY A 143 19.74 4.05 -8.76
CA GLY A 143 19.91 2.84 -7.96
C GLY A 143 18.75 2.61 -6.97
N LYS A 144 17.54 2.99 -7.37
CA LYS A 144 16.34 2.95 -6.52
C LYS A 144 15.98 1.50 -6.18
N SER A 145 15.61 1.26 -4.92
CA SER A 145 15.13 -0.04 -4.44
C SER A 145 13.63 0.05 -4.11
N ASP A 146 12.88 -0.99 -4.46
CA ASP A 146 11.44 -1.07 -4.21
C ASP A 146 11.17 -1.93 -2.98
N TRP A 147 10.41 -1.38 -2.02
CA TRP A 147 10.12 -2.03 -0.75
C TRP A 147 8.87 -2.91 -0.79
N LEU A 148 8.19 -3.03 -1.95
CA LEU A 148 7.02 -3.90 -2.16
C LEU A 148 5.90 -3.63 -1.15
N ARG A 149 5.63 -2.35 -0.84
CA ARG A 149 4.56 -1.94 0.09
C ARG A 149 3.22 -1.73 -0.62
N GLY A 150 3.23 -1.66 -1.95
CA GLY A 150 2.07 -1.43 -2.77
C GLY A 150 1.31 -2.70 -3.13
N LEU A 151 0.06 -2.53 -3.53
CA LEU A 151 -0.78 -3.62 -4.06
C LEU A 151 -0.20 -4.17 -5.36
N LYS A 152 0.15 -3.30 -6.30
CA LYS A 152 0.51 -3.67 -7.67
C LYS A 152 1.88 -4.35 -7.75
N GLU A 153 2.87 -3.87 -6.99
CA GLU A 153 4.17 -4.55 -6.88
C GLU A 153 4.00 -6.01 -6.44
N ASN A 154 3.24 -6.25 -5.38
CA ASN A 154 3.06 -7.60 -4.83
C ASN A 154 2.34 -8.52 -5.81
N VAL A 155 1.34 -8.00 -6.54
CA VAL A 155 0.66 -8.75 -7.61
C VAL A 155 1.64 -9.12 -8.73
N ILE A 156 2.51 -8.20 -9.16
CA ILE A 156 3.48 -8.46 -10.25
C ILE A 156 4.51 -9.52 -9.82
N ILE A 157 4.96 -9.49 -8.58
CA ILE A 157 5.95 -10.43 -8.04
C ILE A 157 5.33 -11.77 -7.64
N GLY A 158 4.01 -11.82 -7.41
CA GLY A 158 3.30 -13.03 -6.98
C GLY A 158 3.28 -13.25 -5.46
N ARG A 159 3.47 -12.19 -4.66
CA ARG A 159 3.34 -12.21 -3.19
C ARG A 159 1.92 -11.84 -2.77
N LEU A 160 1.54 -12.23 -1.54
CA LEU A 160 0.28 -11.78 -0.94
C LEU A 160 0.19 -10.25 -0.93
N ILE A 161 -0.95 -9.70 -1.32
CA ILE A 161 -1.17 -8.25 -1.30
C ILE A 161 -1.33 -7.75 0.15
N PRO A 162 -0.85 -6.54 0.47
CA PRO A 162 -0.97 -5.97 1.82
C PRO A 162 -2.38 -5.37 2.05
N ALA A 163 -3.42 -6.14 1.75
CA ALA A 163 -4.82 -5.77 1.94
C ALA A 163 -5.68 -7.02 2.16
N GLY A 164 -6.85 -6.84 2.80
CA GLY A 164 -7.75 -7.95 3.10
C GLY A 164 -7.10 -9.00 4.00
N THR A 165 -7.16 -10.27 3.61
CA THR A 165 -6.54 -11.38 4.34
C THR A 165 -5.02 -11.32 4.37
N GLY A 166 -4.39 -10.69 3.36
CA GLY A 166 -2.95 -10.54 3.29
C GLY A 166 -2.38 -9.43 4.18
N TYR A 167 -3.21 -8.57 4.77
CA TYR A 167 -2.76 -7.46 5.62
C TYR A 167 -2.01 -7.94 6.89
N ASN A 168 -2.53 -8.98 7.56
CA ASN A 168 -1.94 -9.50 8.80
C ASN A 168 -0.54 -10.09 8.61
N ALA A 169 -0.27 -10.68 7.44
CA ALA A 169 1.04 -11.26 7.11
C ALA A 169 2.18 -10.23 7.09
N TYR A 170 1.87 -8.94 6.93
CA TYR A 170 2.85 -7.85 6.94
C TYR A 170 3.03 -7.20 8.31
N GLU A 171 2.02 -7.21 9.19
CA GLU A 171 2.14 -6.70 10.57
C GLU A 171 2.89 -7.68 11.49
N GLU A 172 2.79 -8.99 11.22
CA GLU A 172 3.37 -10.03 12.07
C GLU A 172 4.84 -10.33 11.81
N ALA A 173 5.49 -9.72 10.81
CA ALA A 173 6.92 -9.94 10.56
C ALA A 173 7.74 -9.35 11.73
N PRO A 174 8.26 -10.16 12.68
CA PRO A 174 9.19 -9.66 13.66
C PRO A 174 10.45 -9.25 12.88
N ALA A 175 11.09 -8.14 13.27
CA ALA A 175 12.42 -7.86 12.79
C ALA A 175 13.26 -9.15 12.98
N PRO A 176 13.95 -9.66 11.95
CA PRO A 176 14.81 -10.81 12.16
C PRO A 176 15.87 -10.38 13.17
N GLU A 177 15.75 -10.85 14.41
CA GLU A 177 16.83 -10.82 15.37
C GLU A 177 17.96 -11.62 14.72
N VAL A 178 18.92 -10.91 14.13
CA VAL A 178 20.15 -11.49 13.62
C VAL A 178 20.94 -11.93 14.85
N GLU A 179 20.60 -13.10 15.38
CA GLU A 179 21.42 -13.77 16.36
C GLU A 179 22.70 -14.21 15.62
N ALA A 180 23.79 -13.47 15.88
CA ALA A 180 25.11 -13.76 15.35
C ALA A 180 25.67 -15.02 16.03
N GLY A 181 25.12 -16.18 15.68
CA GLY A 181 25.56 -17.50 16.09
C GLY A 181 26.16 -18.24 14.89
N TYR A 182 27.44 -18.00 14.62
CA TYR A 182 28.22 -18.85 13.73
C TYR A 182 28.47 -20.17 14.47
N GLU A 183 27.67 -21.20 14.18
CA GLU A 183 28.15 -22.57 14.35
C GLU A 183 27.72 -23.45 13.19
N SER A 184 28.74 -24.00 12.55
CA SER A 184 28.69 -24.81 11.34
C SER A 184 28.00 -26.14 11.65
N ALA A 185 26.77 -26.33 11.17
CA ALA A 185 26.13 -27.63 11.08
C ALA A 185 25.66 -27.85 9.64
N ILE A 186 26.44 -28.65 8.94
CA ILE A 186 26.11 -29.27 7.66
C ILE A 186 24.80 -30.04 7.86
N LEU A 187 23.71 -29.58 7.26
CA LEU A 187 22.48 -30.34 7.08
C LEU A 187 22.06 -30.24 5.61
N ASP A 188 21.72 -31.41 5.06
CA ASP A 188 21.56 -31.72 3.63
C ASP A 188 20.73 -30.70 2.83
N ASP A 189 21.30 -30.35 1.66
CA ASP A 189 20.88 -29.34 0.68
C ASP A 189 19.62 -29.69 -0.14
N ASP A 190 18.82 -30.69 0.29
CA ASP A 190 17.71 -31.26 -0.51
C ASP A 190 16.30 -31.06 0.09
N LEU A 191 16.15 -30.32 1.21
CA LEU A 191 14.85 -30.16 1.90
C LEU A 191 14.32 -28.71 1.99
N ILE A 192 15.05 -27.71 1.48
CA ILE A 192 14.67 -26.28 1.62
C ILE A 192 14.34 -25.63 0.24
N LEU A 193 13.94 -26.44 -0.73
CA LEU A 193 13.40 -25.95 -2.01
C LEU A 193 11.99 -26.48 -2.30
N GLN A 194 11.19 -26.70 -1.26
CA GLN A 194 9.74 -26.73 -1.40
C GLN A 194 9.22 -25.30 -1.24
N ASP A 195 9.22 -24.62 -2.38
CA ASP A 195 8.25 -23.61 -2.79
C ASP A 195 7.15 -23.38 -1.75
N VAL A 196 7.32 -22.36 -0.89
CA VAL A 196 6.31 -21.92 0.07
C VAL A 196 5.25 -21.14 -0.69
N VAL A 197 4.56 -21.82 -1.61
CA VAL A 197 3.21 -21.45 -2.00
C VAL A 197 2.33 -21.96 -0.87
N LEU A 198 2.13 -21.11 0.14
CA LEU A 198 1.08 -21.31 1.13
C LEU A 198 -0.25 -21.19 0.38
N ASP A 199 -0.90 -22.32 0.12
CA ASP A 199 -2.26 -22.33 -0.39
C ASP A 199 -3.27 -21.92 0.70
N ASP A 200 -4.40 -21.34 0.30
CA ASP A 200 -5.46 -20.88 1.21
C ASP A 200 -6.02 -22.01 2.11
N PHE A 201 -5.84 -23.27 1.71
CA PHE A 201 -6.20 -24.43 2.50
C PHE A 201 -5.26 -24.66 3.69
N THR A 202 -3.95 -24.51 3.49
CA THR A 202 -2.94 -24.66 4.56
C THR A 202 -3.06 -23.56 5.60
N ALA A 203 -3.37 -22.33 5.20
CA ALA A 203 -3.57 -21.20 6.13
C ALA A 203 -4.75 -21.42 7.09
N ARG A 204 -5.81 -22.12 6.65
CA ARG A 204 -6.98 -22.45 7.49
C ARG A 204 -6.71 -23.54 8.52
N ASN A 205 -5.71 -24.39 8.27
CA ASN A 205 -5.37 -25.54 9.11
C ASN A 205 -4.19 -25.30 10.06
N TYR A 206 -3.68 -24.06 10.14
CA TYR A 206 -2.71 -23.67 11.16
C TYR A 206 -3.39 -23.57 12.54
N ASP A 207 -3.52 -24.71 13.21
CA ASP A 207 -3.99 -24.78 14.59
C ASP A 207 -2.90 -24.27 15.56
N ILE A 208 -3.20 -23.17 16.24
CA ILE A 208 -2.33 -22.50 17.23
C ILE A 208 -2.05 -23.41 18.45
N GLU A 209 -2.81 -24.48 18.66
CA GLU A 209 -2.65 -25.38 19.81
C GLU A 209 -1.51 -26.41 19.68
N THR A 210 -0.94 -26.61 18.49
CA THR A 210 0.02 -27.69 18.26
C THR A 210 1.44 -27.41 18.80
N ASN A 211 1.74 -26.17 19.20
CA ASN A 211 3.06 -25.79 19.73
C ASN A 211 3.18 -25.85 21.27
N LEU A 212 2.16 -26.34 21.98
CA LEU A 212 2.20 -26.52 23.44
C LEU A 212 2.43 -27.99 23.88
N GLY A 213 2.46 -28.93 22.93
CA GLY A 213 2.64 -30.37 23.18
C GLY A 213 4.06 -30.90 22.96
N LEU A 214 4.97 -30.12 22.38
CA LEU A 214 6.33 -30.53 22.03
C LEU A 214 7.40 -30.18 23.09
N LEU A 215 7.00 -29.62 24.23
CA LEU A 215 7.89 -29.25 25.34
C LEU A 215 7.72 -30.11 26.60
N ALA A 216 6.97 -31.21 26.52
CA ALA A 216 6.67 -32.06 27.68
C ALA A 216 7.01 -33.53 27.43
N ASP A 217 8.28 -33.83 27.16
CA ASP A 217 8.84 -35.17 27.28
C ASP A 217 10.24 -35.11 27.90
N ASP A 218 10.32 -34.74 29.18
CA ASP A 218 11.43 -35.14 30.05
C ASP A 218 10.91 -35.22 31.51
N GLU A 219 10.56 -36.45 31.94
CA GLU A 219 10.70 -36.97 33.32
C GLU A 219 9.78 -38.20 33.53
N MET A 220 10.35 -39.39 33.31
CA MET A 220 9.78 -40.65 33.82
C MET A 220 10.46 -41.02 35.14
N ILE A 221 9.91 -40.53 36.26
CA ILE A 221 10.20 -41.05 37.60
C ILE A 221 8.89 -41.24 38.40
N GLY A 222 8.56 -42.51 38.67
CA GLY A 222 8.08 -42.97 39.97
C GLY A 222 6.61 -42.75 40.38
N GLY A 223 5.82 -43.83 40.33
CA GLY A 223 5.15 -44.35 41.53
C GLY A 223 3.79 -43.79 41.98
N GLN A 224 2.80 -44.69 41.97
CA GLN A 224 1.69 -44.86 42.93
C GLN A 224 0.47 -43.91 42.92
N SER A 225 -0.66 -44.54 42.55
CA SER A 225 -1.91 -44.65 43.33
C SER A 225 -2.93 -43.49 43.45
N MET A 226 -4.20 -43.94 43.47
CA MET A 226 -5.46 -43.30 43.94
C MET A 226 -6.21 -42.46 42.88
N GLU A 227 -7.31 -42.97 42.31
CA GLU A 227 -8.69 -43.07 42.84
C GLU A 227 -9.53 -41.80 42.65
N ASN A 228 -10.76 -42.05 42.14
CA ASN A 228 -11.96 -41.21 42.12
C ASN A 228 -11.94 -40.02 41.14
N GLY A 229 -12.97 -39.80 40.32
CA GLY A 229 -14.34 -40.32 40.33
C GLY A 229 -15.28 -39.19 39.94
N GLY A 230 -16.33 -39.52 39.18
CA GLY A 230 -17.50 -38.66 38.99
C GLY A 230 -17.57 -38.01 37.60
N LEU A 231 -18.38 -38.50 36.67
CA LEU A 231 -19.86 -38.54 36.62
C LEU A 231 -20.42 -37.38 35.77
N ARG A 232 -21.09 -37.79 34.68
CA ARG A 232 -22.31 -37.21 34.06
C ARG A 232 -22.08 -36.02 33.14
N ARG A 233 -22.76 -35.86 31.99
CA ARG A 233 -24.09 -36.29 31.48
C ARG A 233 -24.01 -36.07 29.94
N SER A 234 -24.28 -37.04 29.06
CA SER A 234 -25.59 -37.50 28.56
C SER A 234 -26.38 -36.47 27.74
N LEU A 235 -26.81 -36.95 26.55
CA LEU A 235 -27.77 -36.44 25.55
C LEU A 235 -27.16 -35.53 24.47
N GLY A 236 -27.29 -35.76 23.16
CA GLY A 236 -28.05 -36.76 22.40
C GLY A 236 -28.63 -36.12 21.12
N ASN A 237 -28.41 -36.80 19.98
CA ASN A 237 -29.10 -36.71 18.67
C ASN A 237 -28.93 -35.39 17.87
N GLY A 238 -28.80 -35.38 16.54
CA GLY A 238 -28.88 -36.39 15.49
C GLY A 238 -28.99 -35.69 14.11
N GLU A 239 -28.76 -36.45 13.03
CA GLU A 239 -29.17 -36.18 11.62
C GLU A 239 -28.44 -35.07 10.85
N GLU A 240 -28.26 -35.11 9.52
CA GLU A 240 -28.02 -36.15 8.50
C GLU A 240 -27.56 -35.37 7.24
N ASP A 241 -26.59 -35.94 6.53
CA ASP A 241 -26.14 -35.81 5.13
C ASP A 241 -26.85 -34.86 4.13
N GLY A 242 -26.03 -34.21 3.30
CA GLY A 242 -26.46 -33.50 2.09
C GLY A 242 -25.30 -33.13 1.16
N GLU A 243 -24.77 -34.12 0.42
CA GLU A 243 -23.93 -33.89 -0.76
C GLU A 243 -24.74 -33.24 -1.89
N VAL A 244 -24.20 -32.18 -2.49
CA VAL A 244 -24.66 -31.69 -3.80
C VAL A 244 -23.45 -31.30 -4.64
N ALA A 245 -23.25 -32.04 -5.73
CA ALA A 245 -22.28 -31.75 -6.78
C ALA A 245 -22.95 -30.92 -7.90
N PHE A 246 -22.28 -29.86 -8.36
CA PHE A 246 -22.47 -29.18 -9.65
C PHE A 246 -21.06 -28.67 -10.03
N GLY A 247 -20.45 -28.98 -11.16
CA GLY A 247 -21.00 -29.09 -12.52
C GLY A 247 -20.49 -27.87 -13.30
N GLU A 248 -19.37 -28.03 -14.01
CA GLU A 248 -18.72 -27.03 -14.85
C GLU A 248 -19.63 -26.53 -15.98
N ASP A 249 -19.68 -25.21 -16.20
CA ASP A 249 -19.96 -24.62 -17.52
C ASP A 249 -19.52 -23.13 -17.51
N LEU A 250 -18.31 -22.86 -18.01
CA LEU A 250 -17.87 -21.52 -18.40
C LEU A 250 -17.52 -21.58 -19.88
N SER A 251 -18.54 -21.34 -20.71
CA SER A 251 -18.37 -21.15 -22.14
C SER A 251 -17.72 -19.81 -22.45
N MET A 252 -16.77 -19.88 -23.38
CA MET A 252 -16.02 -18.79 -24.01
C MET A 252 -16.93 -17.65 -24.48
N LEU A 253 -16.51 -16.42 -24.19
CA LEU A 253 -16.89 -15.24 -24.97
C LEU A 253 -15.63 -14.72 -25.65
N ASP A 254 -15.52 -15.02 -26.94
CA ASP A 254 -14.59 -14.41 -27.88
C ASP A 254 -14.93 -12.91 -27.98
N ILE A 255 -13.94 -12.06 -27.68
CA ILE A 255 -14.01 -10.63 -27.97
C ILE A 255 -13.14 -10.41 -29.21
N ASP A 256 -13.80 -10.06 -30.31
CA ASP A 256 -13.20 -9.69 -31.59
C ASP A 256 -12.30 -8.46 -31.43
N ASP A 257 -11.02 -8.64 -31.75
CA ASP A 257 -9.93 -7.67 -31.58
C ASP A 257 -9.63 -6.98 -32.94
N ASP A 258 -10.65 -6.38 -33.55
CA ASP A 258 -10.53 -5.65 -34.82
C ASP A 258 -11.09 -4.23 -34.69
N LEU A 259 -10.22 -3.30 -34.27
CA LEU A 259 -10.33 -1.86 -34.56
C LEU A 259 -8.96 -1.16 -34.43
N LEU A 260 -8.02 -1.60 -35.27
CA LEU A 260 -6.85 -0.82 -35.65
C LEU A 260 -7.31 0.32 -36.59
N ILE A 261 -7.32 1.55 -36.09
CA ILE A 261 -7.37 2.75 -36.94
C ILE A 261 -5.94 3.28 -37.05
N ASP A 262 -5.44 3.15 -38.28
CA ASP A 262 -4.22 3.70 -38.86
C ASP A 262 -4.38 5.23 -39.00
N ASP A 263 -3.51 6.03 -38.35
CA ASP A 263 -3.40 7.46 -38.64
C ASP A 263 -1.93 7.80 -38.96
N GLN A 264 -1.66 7.73 -40.26
CA GLN A 264 -0.49 8.29 -40.91
C GLN A 264 -0.60 9.81 -40.94
N THR A 265 0.28 10.51 -40.24
CA THR A 265 0.60 11.91 -40.58
C THR A 265 2.11 12.11 -40.68
N GLU A 266 2.55 12.21 -41.94
CA GLU A 266 3.86 12.69 -42.37
C GLU A 266 4.10 14.14 -41.91
N ALA A 267 5.32 14.40 -41.46
CA ALA A 267 5.89 15.75 -41.38
C ALA A 267 6.75 16.03 -42.62
N PRO A 268 6.86 17.29 -43.09
CA PRO A 268 7.89 17.68 -44.04
C PRO A 268 9.29 17.78 -43.40
#